data_AF-A0A4Z0PKS3-F1
#
_entry.id   AF-A0A4Z0PKS3-F1
#
_cell.length_a   1.000
_cell.length_b   1.000
_cell.length_c   1.000
_cell.angle_alpha   90.00
_cell.angle_beta   90.00
_cell.angle_gamma   90.00
#
_symmetry.space_group_name_H-M   'P 1'
#
loop_
_entity.id
_entity.type
_entity.pdbx_description
1 polymer ?
#
loop_
_entity_poly.entity_id
_entity_poly.type
_entity_poly.pdbx_seq_one_letter_code
_entity_poly.pdbx_strand_id
1 'polypeptide(L)'
;MQNTGRSLSYLEVTVDNKSFTLRPGGAYRVYFSSGGIKNLRFRAVFSNGAASQAQAQLYVRQDVYYRPTDAVVQPISPNIIGRSWKDYFDYNTYGEGEAASYLQHPQSKADGKLRNVVVLLDGYDPIDERKIDRIADEVGPLLEVLETTTGKERDVVILNFITSRRTVSRYGSAYAQEVEGGADFIERNALVLVELLNRLKPMLADPTQKITVLGPSMGGLISRYALAGTLLSLGSPAS
;
A
#
# COMPACT_ATOMS: atom_id res chain seq x y z
N MET A 1 -0.22 -24.08 -14.02
CA MET A 1 0.95 -24.77 -13.42
C MET A 1 0.85 -26.24 -13.76
N GLN A 2 1.85 -26.82 -14.44
CA GLN A 2 1.89 -28.27 -14.71
C GLN A 2 2.66 -28.97 -13.60
N ASN A 3 2.03 -29.92 -12.92
CA ASN A 3 2.72 -30.82 -12.00
C ASN A 3 3.49 -31.86 -12.81
N THR A 4 4.80 -31.98 -12.60
CA THR A 4 5.66 -32.91 -13.36
C THR A 4 5.63 -34.34 -12.81
N GLY A 5 4.89 -34.61 -11.74
CA GLY A 5 4.84 -35.91 -11.05
C GLY A 5 6.14 -36.29 -10.34
N ARG A 6 7.16 -35.40 -10.34
CA ARG A 6 8.45 -35.66 -9.72
C ARG A 6 8.37 -35.48 -8.22
N SER A 7 8.84 -36.48 -7.48
CA SER A 7 8.96 -36.41 -6.02
C SER A 7 10.31 -35.79 -5.62
N LEU A 8 10.30 -34.85 -4.69
CA LEU A 8 11.51 -34.24 -4.17
C LEU A 8 12.27 -35.24 -3.28
N SER A 9 13.57 -35.43 -3.53
CA SER A 9 14.45 -36.24 -2.68
C SER A 9 15.06 -35.37 -1.57
N TYR A 10 15.70 -34.27 -1.95
CA TYR A 10 16.24 -33.28 -1.05
C TYR A 10 16.41 -31.91 -1.72
N LEU A 11 16.58 -30.87 -0.91
CA LEU A 11 16.86 -29.51 -1.30
C LEU A 11 18.23 -29.12 -0.73
N GLU A 12 19.19 -28.83 -1.59
CA GLU A 12 20.41 -28.13 -1.19
C GLU A 12 20.13 -26.63 -1.14
N VAL A 13 20.37 -26.02 0.02
CA VAL A 13 20.23 -24.59 0.23
C VAL A 13 21.60 -24.03 0.54
N THR A 14 22.01 -23.02 -0.22
CA THR A 14 23.21 -22.24 0.06
C THR A 14 22.82 -20.84 0.43
N VAL A 15 23.26 -20.39 1.61
CA VAL A 15 23.10 -19.02 2.11
C VAL A 15 24.49 -18.42 2.20
N ASP A 16 24.75 -17.42 1.37
CA ASP A 16 26.09 -16.88 1.10
C ASP A 16 27.10 -18.00 0.73
N ASN A 17 27.96 -18.36 1.68
CA ASN A 17 29.01 -19.38 1.52
C ASN A 17 28.75 -20.67 2.32
N LYS A 18 27.60 -20.78 3.01
CA LYS A 18 27.24 -21.96 3.81
C LYS A 18 26.15 -22.76 3.10
N SER A 19 26.36 -24.07 2.96
CA SER A 19 25.38 -24.98 2.34
C SER A 19 24.87 -26.00 3.35
N PHE A 20 23.60 -26.35 3.24
CA PHE A 20 22.96 -27.39 4.02
C PHE A 20 21.89 -28.11 3.19
N THR A 21 21.55 -29.33 3.58
CA THR A 21 20.58 -30.17 2.87
C THR A 21 19.32 -30.34 3.71
N LEU A 22 18.16 -30.09 3.09
CA LEU A 22 16.83 -30.31 3.64
C LEU A 22 16.16 -31.48 2.95
N ARG A 23 15.50 -32.34 3.71
CA ARG A 23 14.62 -33.40 3.17
C ARG A 23 13.15 -32.94 3.28
N PRO A 24 12.22 -33.53 2.50
CA PRO A 24 10.79 -33.24 2.64
C PRO A 24 10.33 -33.30 4.11
N GLY A 25 9.65 -32.26 4.58
CA GLY A 25 9.22 -32.10 5.98
C GLY A 25 10.30 -31.62 6.96
N GLY A 26 11.56 -31.48 6.53
CA GLY A 26 12.64 -30.97 7.35
C GLY A 26 12.68 -29.44 7.43
N ALA A 27 13.23 -28.92 8.51
CA ALA A 27 13.48 -27.51 8.73
C ALA A 27 14.95 -27.27 9.13
N TYR A 28 15.49 -26.11 8.77
CA TYR A 28 16.83 -25.68 9.18
C TYR A 28 16.78 -24.20 9.57
N ARG A 29 17.36 -23.86 10.73
CA ARG A 29 17.40 -22.50 11.23
C ARG A 29 18.71 -21.84 10.81
N VAL A 30 18.62 -20.73 10.11
CA VAL A 30 19.77 -19.92 9.68
C VAL A 30 19.88 -18.70 10.59
N TYR A 31 21.07 -18.46 11.14
CA TYR A 31 21.39 -17.25 11.90
C TYR A 31 22.33 -16.37 11.08
N PHE A 32 22.01 -15.07 11.02
CA PHE A 32 22.82 -14.08 10.34
C PHE A 32 23.54 -13.22 11.37
N SER A 33 24.87 -13.21 11.33
CA SER A 33 25.70 -12.46 12.29
C SER A 33 25.87 -10.98 11.93
N SER A 34 25.43 -10.58 10.74
CA SER A 34 25.49 -9.20 10.25
C SER A 34 24.32 -8.91 9.32
N GLY A 35 23.94 -7.63 9.24
CA GLY A 35 22.98 -7.16 8.25
C GLY A 35 23.51 -7.20 6.81
N GLY A 36 22.71 -6.68 5.88
CA GLY A 36 23.01 -6.61 4.45
C GLY A 36 22.27 -7.64 3.59
N ILE A 37 22.49 -7.55 2.27
CA ILE A 37 21.94 -8.49 1.29
C ILE A 37 22.64 -9.84 1.45
N LYS A 38 21.83 -10.91 1.56
CA LYS A 38 22.25 -12.31 1.63
C LYS A 38 21.77 -13.00 0.37
N ASN A 39 22.65 -13.76 -0.26
CA ASN A 39 22.31 -14.49 -1.49
C ASN A 39 21.90 -15.92 -1.13
N LEU A 40 20.71 -16.31 -1.56
CA LEU A 40 20.18 -17.65 -1.39
C LEU A 40 20.19 -18.38 -2.72
N ARG A 41 20.73 -19.60 -2.73
CA ARG A 41 20.68 -20.50 -3.87
C ARG A 41 20.05 -21.81 -3.44
N PHE A 42 19.11 -22.29 -4.24
CA PHE A 42 18.35 -23.50 -4.00
C PHE A 42 18.61 -24.47 -5.14
N ARG A 43 18.92 -25.73 -4.81
CA ARG A 43 19.00 -26.83 -5.77
C ARG A 43 18.13 -27.97 -5.28
N ALA A 44 16.96 -28.11 -5.88
CA ALA A 44 16.04 -29.21 -5.63
C ALA A 44 16.49 -30.43 -6.44
N VAL A 45 16.72 -31.56 -5.77
CA VAL A 45 17.05 -32.83 -6.39
C VAL A 45 15.88 -33.79 -6.22
N PHE A 46 15.42 -34.35 -7.33
CA PHE A 46 14.26 -35.23 -7.40
C PHE A 46 14.66 -36.70 -7.30
N SER A 47 13.70 -37.57 -6.96
CA SER A 47 13.92 -39.01 -6.80
C SER A 47 14.43 -39.70 -8.07
N ASN A 48 14.16 -39.14 -9.24
CA ASN A 48 14.66 -39.63 -10.54
C ASN A 48 16.05 -39.09 -10.92
N GLY A 49 16.73 -38.39 -10.02
CA GLY A 49 18.04 -37.78 -10.25
C GLY A 49 18.01 -36.44 -10.99
N ALA A 50 16.85 -35.99 -11.48
CA ALA A 50 16.72 -34.65 -12.05
C ALA A 50 16.97 -33.57 -10.98
N ALA A 51 17.40 -32.38 -11.40
CA ALA A 51 17.56 -31.24 -10.51
C ALA A 51 17.01 -29.95 -11.12
N SER A 52 16.51 -29.08 -10.26
CA SER A 52 16.11 -27.70 -10.60
C SER A 52 16.80 -26.73 -9.67
N GLN A 53 17.12 -25.54 -10.18
CA GLN A 53 17.77 -24.49 -9.40
C GLN A 53 16.93 -23.22 -9.34
N ALA A 54 17.03 -22.49 -8.23
CA ALA A 54 16.47 -21.17 -8.06
C ALA A 54 17.42 -20.31 -7.22
N GLN A 55 17.32 -18.98 -7.34
CA GLN A 55 18.09 -18.04 -6.54
C GLN A 55 17.16 -16.97 -5.99
N ALA A 56 17.49 -16.44 -4.82
CA ALA A 56 16.81 -15.32 -4.20
C ALA A 56 17.81 -14.44 -3.45
N GLN A 57 17.39 -13.22 -3.12
CA GLN A 57 18.11 -12.34 -2.20
C GLN A 57 17.24 -12.03 -1.00
N LEU A 58 17.84 -12.05 0.19
CA LEU A 58 17.22 -11.63 1.44
C LEU A 58 18.03 -10.47 2.01
N TYR A 59 17.39 -9.33 2.27
CA TYR A 59 18.05 -8.28 3.03
C TYR A 59 17.83 -8.52 4.52
N VAL A 60 18.92 -8.76 5.26
CA VAL A 60 18.88 -8.94 6.71
C VAL A 60 19.28 -7.64 7.38
N ARG A 61 18.56 -7.23 8.42
CA ARG A 61 18.95 -6.09 9.27
C ARG A 61 19.59 -6.60 10.55
N GLN A 62 20.59 -5.87 11.03
CA GLN A 62 21.26 -6.15 12.29
C GLN A 62 20.46 -5.63 13.49
N ASP A 63 19.69 -4.56 13.27
CA ASP A 63 18.77 -3.96 14.24
C ASP A 63 17.37 -3.91 13.65
N VAL A 64 16.39 -4.45 14.39
CA VAL A 64 14.97 -4.21 14.12
C VAL A 64 14.66 -2.85 14.73
N TYR A 65 14.61 -1.81 13.91
CA TYR A 65 14.05 -0.53 14.35
C TYR A 65 12.56 -0.79 14.57
N TYR A 66 12.20 -0.99 15.83
CA TYR A 66 10.80 -1.13 16.23
C TYR A 66 10.08 0.16 15.86
N ARG A 67 9.02 0.04 15.06
CA ARG A 67 8.13 1.17 14.84
C ARG A 67 7.48 1.53 16.17
N PRO A 68 7.64 2.77 16.69
CA PRO A 68 6.98 3.18 17.91
C PRO A 68 5.46 2.96 17.80
N THR A 69 4.86 2.32 18.80
CA THR A 69 3.40 2.09 18.85
C THR A 69 2.61 3.30 19.34
N ASP A 70 3.29 4.42 19.58
CA ASP A 70 2.74 5.65 20.15
C ASP A 70 2.33 6.69 19.10
N ALA A 71 1.90 6.22 17.92
CA ALA A 71 1.41 7.10 16.87
C ALA A 71 0.23 7.95 17.37
N VAL A 72 0.23 9.25 17.04
CA VAL A 72 -0.95 10.09 17.27
C VAL A 72 -1.86 9.98 16.06
N VAL A 73 -3.06 9.44 16.25
CA VAL A 73 -4.05 9.28 15.16
C VAL A 73 -4.91 10.53 15.05
N GLN A 74 -4.98 11.11 13.85
CA GLN A 74 -5.82 12.26 13.55
C GLN A 74 -6.73 11.95 12.35
N PRO A 75 -8.06 11.87 12.55
CA PRO A 75 -9.01 11.78 11.45
C PRO A 75 -8.87 12.96 10.50
N ILE A 76 -9.00 12.69 9.20
CA ILE A 76 -9.09 13.74 8.17
C ILE A 76 -10.56 13.86 7.81
N SER A 77 -11.21 14.86 8.39
CA SER A 77 -12.65 15.07 8.28
C SER A 77 -12.98 16.41 7.63
N PRO A 78 -14.16 16.53 6.98
CA PRO A 78 -15.14 15.47 6.70
C PRO A 78 -14.60 14.45 5.68
N ASN A 79 -15.39 13.42 5.35
CA ASN A 79 -15.06 12.44 4.30
C ASN A 79 -14.51 13.13 3.04
N ILE A 80 -13.62 12.43 2.36
CA ILE A 80 -12.97 12.88 1.15
C ILE A 80 -13.93 12.65 0.00
N ILE A 81 -14.49 13.72 -0.54
CA ILE A 81 -15.44 13.68 -1.64
C ILE A 81 -14.73 14.12 -2.91
N GLY A 82 -14.51 13.18 -3.83
CA GLY A 82 -14.01 13.51 -5.15
C GLY A 82 -15.02 14.33 -5.95
N ARG A 83 -14.56 15.05 -6.99
CA ARG A 83 -15.50 15.68 -7.93
C ARG A 83 -16.37 14.63 -8.62
N SER A 84 -17.57 15.02 -9.05
CA SER A 84 -18.46 14.12 -9.81
C SER A 84 -17.79 13.66 -11.10
N TRP A 85 -18.05 12.41 -11.46
CA TRP A 85 -17.57 11.77 -12.67
C TRP A 85 -18.68 10.93 -13.28
N LYS A 86 -18.80 11.02 -14.61
CA LYS A 86 -19.75 10.28 -15.41
C LYS A 86 -19.10 8.99 -15.88
N ASP A 87 -19.67 7.86 -15.51
CA ASP A 87 -19.16 6.55 -15.88
C ASP A 87 -19.65 6.05 -17.24
N TYR A 88 -19.14 4.88 -17.65
CA TYR A 88 -19.41 4.26 -18.94
C TYR A 88 -20.86 3.81 -19.13
N PHE A 89 -21.69 3.85 -18.07
CA PHE A 89 -23.10 3.48 -18.10
C PHE A 89 -24.04 4.69 -17.96
N ASP A 90 -23.50 5.90 -18.17
CA ASP A 90 -24.16 7.20 -18.04
C ASP A 90 -24.58 7.59 -16.61
N TYR A 91 -24.06 6.92 -15.58
CA TYR A 91 -24.30 7.36 -14.20
C TYR A 91 -23.27 8.43 -13.83
N ASN A 92 -23.76 9.56 -13.33
CA ASN A 92 -22.96 10.65 -12.81
C ASN A 92 -23.08 10.70 -11.28
N THR A 93 -21.97 10.47 -10.59
CA THR A 93 -21.86 10.61 -9.13
C THR A 93 -20.40 10.82 -8.72
N TYR A 94 -20.14 11.04 -7.43
CA TYR A 94 -18.81 11.24 -6.87
C TYR A 94 -18.28 9.96 -6.21
N GLY A 95 -16.95 9.91 -6.05
CA GLY A 95 -16.27 8.95 -5.17
C GLY A 95 -16.21 9.51 -3.76
N GLU A 96 -16.23 8.63 -2.77
CA GLU A 96 -16.14 9.00 -1.36
C GLU A 96 -15.19 8.06 -0.62
N GLY A 97 -14.35 8.63 0.24
CA GLY A 97 -13.46 7.87 1.10
C GLY A 97 -13.31 8.49 2.48
N GLU A 98 -12.89 7.67 3.43
CA GLU A 98 -12.47 8.10 4.77
C GLU A 98 -10.95 8.09 4.86
N ALA A 99 -10.38 9.02 5.61
CA ALA A 99 -8.95 9.07 5.80
C ALA A 99 -8.56 9.42 7.23
N ALA A 100 -7.42 8.88 7.67
CA ALA A 100 -6.78 9.26 8.92
C ALA A 100 -5.28 9.33 8.73
N SER A 101 -4.65 10.24 9.47
CA SER A 101 -3.21 10.33 9.58
C SER A 101 -2.73 9.71 10.88
N TYR A 102 -1.60 9.02 10.81
CA TYR A 102 -0.84 8.44 11.91
C TYR A 102 0.47 9.21 11.99
N LEU A 103 0.55 10.12 12.96
CA LEU A 103 1.73 10.95 13.17
C LEU A 103 2.77 10.15 13.95
N GLN A 104 3.87 9.84 13.28
CA GLN A 104 4.98 9.10 13.87
C GLN A 104 6.21 9.97 14.05
N HIS A 105 6.41 10.93 13.15
CA HIS A 105 7.53 11.84 13.26
C HIS A 105 7.40 12.68 14.56
N PRO A 106 8.41 12.73 15.45
CA PRO A 106 8.32 13.38 16.76
C PRO A 106 7.87 14.83 16.68
N GLN A 107 8.40 15.58 15.69
CA GLN A 107 7.98 16.95 15.44
C GLN A 107 6.51 17.05 14.98
N SER A 108 6.03 16.09 14.17
CA SER A 108 4.61 16.04 13.77
C SER A 108 3.71 15.78 14.96
N LYS A 109 4.13 14.90 15.90
CA LYS A 109 3.41 14.70 17.17
C LYS A 109 3.35 15.99 18.02
N ALA A 110 4.37 16.85 17.91
CA ALA A 110 4.45 18.09 18.68
C ALA A 110 3.61 19.24 18.10
N ASP A 111 3.55 19.38 16.77
CA ASP A 111 2.91 20.54 16.11
C ASP A 111 1.73 20.20 15.19
N GLY A 112 1.42 18.91 15.01
CA GLY A 112 0.35 18.43 14.15
C GLY A 112 0.62 18.59 12.64
N LYS A 113 1.83 18.99 12.23
CA LYS A 113 2.19 19.14 10.81
C LYS A 113 2.80 17.88 10.25
N LEU A 114 2.37 17.49 9.05
CA LEU A 114 2.78 16.25 8.40
C LEU A 114 4.20 16.34 7.80
N ARG A 115 5.00 15.28 7.99
CA ARG A 115 6.40 15.13 7.56
C ARG A 115 6.66 13.76 6.97
N ASN A 116 7.52 13.72 5.93
CA ASN A 116 7.91 12.50 5.20
C ASN A 116 6.74 11.58 4.79
N VAL A 117 5.63 12.17 4.35
CA VAL A 117 4.33 11.50 4.27
C VAL A 117 4.30 10.33 3.28
N VAL A 118 3.72 9.22 3.74
CA VAL A 118 3.30 8.10 2.90
C VAL A 118 1.77 8.01 2.93
N VAL A 119 1.13 8.17 1.78
CA VAL A 119 -0.29 7.88 1.59
C VAL A 119 -0.42 6.42 1.16
N LEU A 120 -1.19 5.65 1.92
CA LEU A 120 -1.58 4.31 1.60
C LEU A 120 -3.04 4.28 1.18
N LEU A 121 -3.29 3.65 0.04
CA LEU A 121 -4.63 3.43 -0.48
C LEU A 121 -5.12 2.04 -0.08
N ASP A 122 -6.40 1.93 0.20
CA ASP A 122 -7.03 0.63 0.14
C ASP A 122 -7.10 0.08 -1.30
N GLY A 123 -7.22 -1.25 -1.38
CA GLY A 123 -7.40 -2.01 -2.61
C GLY A 123 -8.86 -2.26 -2.94
N TYR A 124 -9.13 -3.47 -3.46
CA TYR A 124 -10.48 -3.93 -3.74
C TYR A 124 -11.16 -4.40 -2.45
N ASP A 125 -12.27 -3.76 -2.08
CA ASP A 125 -13.08 -4.08 -0.89
C ASP A 125 -14.57 -3.76 -1.08
N PRO A 126 -15.33 -4.58 -1.83
CA PRO A 126 -16.72 -4.27 -2.22
C PRO A 126 -17.66 -4.08 -1.03
N ILE A 127 -17.38 -4.77 0.07
CA ILE A 127 -18.23 -4.74 1.26
C ILE A 127 -17.68 -3.85 2.38
N ASP A 128 -16.58 -3.12 2.10
CA ASP A 128 -15.98 -2.14 3.01
C ASP A 128 -15.74 -2.73 4.43
N GLU A 129 -15.21 -3.95 4.45
CA GLU A 129 -14.85 -4.69 5.67
C GLU A 129 -13.50 -4.24 6.24
N ARG A 130 -12.61 -3.72 5.40
CA ARG A 130 -11.29 -3.21 5.76
C ARG A 130 -11.40 -1.72 6.07
N LYS A 131 -11.72 -1.43 7.33
CA LYS A 131 -11.63 -0.07 7.88
C LYS A 131 -10.18 0.37 8.07
N ILE A 132 -9.99 1.66 8.34
CA ILE A 132 -8.68 2.30 8.49
C ILE A 132 -7.73 1.54 9.43
N ASP A 133 -8.22 1.07 10.57
CA ASP A 133 -7.44 0.32 11.57
C ASP A 133 -6.94 -1.02 11.03
N ARG A 134 -7.81 -1.79 10.38
CA ARG A 134 -7.45 -3.05 9.75
C ARG A 134 -6.44 -2.86 8.62
N ILE A 135 -6.60 -1.81 7.81
CA ILE A 135 -5.63 -1.47 6.77
C ILE A 135 -4.27 -1.13 7.41
N ALA A 136 -4.26 -0.35 8.50
CA ALA A 136 -3.05 0.01 9.23
C ALA A 136 -2.30 -1.22 9.75
N ASP A 137 -3.02 -2.21 10.28
CA ASP A 137 -2.45 -3.46 10.76
C ASP A 137 -1.85 -4.30 9.62
N GLU A 138 -2.55 -4.43 8.50
CA GLU A 138 -2.09 -5.20 7.33
C GLU A 138 -0.80 -4.62 6.72
N VAL A 139 -0.62 -3.29 6.76
CA VAL A 139 0.55 -2.61 6.20
C VAL A 139 1.61 -2.23 7.21
N GLY A 140 1.35 -2.40 8.51
CA GLY A 140 2.30 -2.11 9.59
C GLY A 140 3.71 -2.65 9.31
N PRO A 141 3.86 -3.93 8.90
CA PRO A 141 5.17 -4.50 8.56
C PRO A 141 5.85 -3.82 7.36
N LEU A 142 5.09 -3.38 6.35
CA LEU A 142 5.63 -2.67 5.19
C LEU A 142 6.16 -1.28 5.59
N LEU A 143 5.42 -0.58 6.45
CA LEU A 143 5.79 0.74 6.94
C LEU A 143 7.08 0.69 7.77
N GLU A 144 7.23 -0.31 8.63
CA GLU A 144 8.47 -0.58 9.35
C GLU A 144 9.63 -0.71 8.35
N VAL A 145 9.51 -1.55 7.32
CA VAL A 145 10.55 -1.69 6.29
C VAL A 145 10.88 -0.35 5.61
N LEU A 146 9.89 0.51 5.32
CA LEU A 146 10.09 1.80 4.64
C LEU A 146 10.77 2.85 5.53
N GLU A 147 10.38 2.94 6.80
CA GLU A 147 11.00 3.83 7.79
C GLU A 147 12.44 3.40 8.06
N THR A 148 12.64 2.10 8.35
CA THR A 148 13.96 1.52 8.67
C THR A 148 14.93 1.60 7.49
N THR A 149 14.48 1.47 6.25
CA THR A 149 15.34 1.52 5.04
C THR A 149 15.70 2.92 4.60
N THR A 150 14.88 3.90 4.96
CA THR A 150 15.17 5.29 4.60
C THR A 150 15.77 6.09 5.75
N GLY A 151 15.77 5.55 6.98
CA GLY A 151 16.17 6.28 8.19
C GLY A 151 15.25 7.47 8.48
N LYS A 152 14.01 7.43 7.96
CA LYS A 152 13.04 8.51 8.08
C LYS A 152 11.87 8.02 8.88
N GLU A 153 11.55 8.72 9.96
CA GLU A 153 10.25 8.63 10.61
C GLU A 153 9.23 9.25 9.66
N ARG A 154 8.20 8.48 9.30
CA ARG A 154 7.23 8.84 8.26
C ARG A 154 5.85 8.91 8.85
N ASP A 155 5.18 10.04 8.66
CA ASP A 155 3.75 10.09 8.91
C ASP A 155 3.03 9.31 7.82
N VAL A 156 2.00 8.58 8.23
CA VAL A 156 1.23 7.72 7.33
C VAL A 156 -0.18 8.25 7.24
N VAL A 157 -0.70 8.39 6.03
CA VAL A 157 -2.10 8.69 5.78
C VAL A 157 -2.72 7.48 5.11
N ILE A 158 -3.82 6.98 5.66
CA ILE A 158 -4.56 5.86 5.08
C ILE A 158 -5.83 6.41 4.45
N LEU A 159 -6.13 5.99 3.22
CA LEU A 159 -7.38 6.29 2.52
C LEU A 159 -8.15 4.99 2.27
N ASN A 160 -9.31 4.86 2.91
CA ASN A 160 -10.27 3.79 2.65
C ASN A 160 -11.39 4.31 1.73
N PHE A 161 -11.82 3.49 0.77
CA PHE A 161 -12.93 3.80 -0.13
C PHE A 161 -14.23 3.17 0.41
N ILE A 162 -15.09 4.01 0.99
CA ILE A 162 -16.20 3.51 1.80
C ILE A 162 -17.45 3.17 0.98
N THR A 163 -18.25 2.23 1.48
CA THR A 163 -19.61 2.04 1.03
C THR A 163 -20.48 3.18 1.57
N SER A 164 -21.15 3.90 0.67
CA SER A 164 -21.88 5.12 1.02
C SER A 164 -23.12 5.31 0.15
N ARG A 165 -24.16 5.90 0.74
CA ARG A 165 -25.40 6.22 0.02
C ARG A 165 -25.26 7.60 -0.62
N ARG A 166 -25.14 7.63 -1.94
CA ARG A 166 -24.85 8.85 -2.72
C ARG A 166 -26.01 9.18 -3.65
N THR A 167 -26.13 10.46 -4.01
CA THR A 167 -27.00 10.85 -5.13
C THR A 167 -26.34 10.46 -6.45
N VAL A 168 -27.07 9.72 -7.27
CA VAL A 168 -26.63 9.28 -8.59
C VAL A 168 -27.61 9.79 -9.62
N SER A 169 -27.10 10.42 -10.67
CA SER A 169 -27.90 10.91 -11.79
C SER A 169 -27.69 10.03 -13.01
N ARG A 170 -28.77 9.54 -13.63
CA ARG A 170 -28.73 8.78 -14.88
C ARG A 170 -29.86 9.25 -15.79
N TYR A 171 -29.54 9.52 -17.06
CA TYR A 171 -30.51 10.00 -18.06
C TYR A 171 -31.38 11.19 -17.60
N GLY A 172 -30.81 12.11 -16.81
CA GLY A 172 -31.50 13.29 -16.30
C GLY A 172 -32.33 13.09 -15.03
N SER A 173 -32.37 11.88 -14.47
CA SER A 173 -33.07 11.57 -13.21
C SER A 173 -32.06 11.29 -12.10
N ALA A 174 -32.27 11.88 -10.92
CA ALA A 174 -31.43 11.68 -9.74
C ALA A 174 -32.14 10.85 -8.66
N TYR A 175 -31.43 9.89 -8.07
CA TYR A 175 -31.91 9.07 -6.96
C TYR A 175 -30.76 8.70 -6.02
N ALA A 176 -31.09 8.29 -4.79
CA ALA A 176 -30.10 7.83 -3.83
C ALA A 176 -29.79 6.34 -4.08
N GLN A 177 -28.51 6.00 -4.20
CA GLN A 177 -28.04 4.63 -4.40
C GLN A 177 -26.88 4.34 -3.44
N GLU A 178 -26.83 3.11 -2.94
CA GLU A 178 -25.66 2.62 -2.23
C GLU A 178 -24.56 2.29 -3.22
N VAL A 179 -23.37 2.86 -3.01
CA VAL A 179 -22.20 2.67 -3.86
C VAL A 179 -21.10 2.05 -3.02
N GLU A 180 -20.64 0.88 -3.45
CA GLU A 180 -19.53 0.13 -2.86
C GLU A 180 -18.19 0.78 -3.23
N GLY A 181 -17.65 1.64 -2.37
CA GLY A 181 -16.45 2.44 -2.68
C GLY A 181 -15.24 1.59 -3.05
N GLY A 182 -14.99 0.51 -2.32
CA GLY A 182 -13.87 -0.41 -2.58
C GLY A 182 -14.03 -1.27 -3.84
N ALA A 183 -15.18 -1.19 -4.54
CA ALA A 183 -15.38 -1.81 -5.87
C ALA A 183 -15.85 -0.81 -6.93
N ASP A 184 -15.85 0.49 -6.63
CA ASP A 184 -16.21 1.56 -7.56
C ASP A 184 -15.13 1.74 -8.65
N PHE A 185 -15.45 2.54 -9.66
CA PHE A 185 -14.54 2.80 -10.78
C PHE A 185 -13.22 3.40 -10.31
N ILE A 186 -12.13 2.90 -10.91
CA ILE A 186 -10.75 3.37 -10.67
C ILE A 186 -10.65 4.89 -10.87
N GLU A 187 -11.31 5.41 -11.91
CA GLU A 187 -11.37 6.84 -12.23
C GLU A 187 -12.04 7.65 -11.13
N ARG A 188 -13.14 7.15 -10.57
CA ARG A 188 -13.89 7.83 -9.52
C ARG A 188 -13.11 7.84 -8.21
N ASN A 189 -12.52 6.70 -7.85
CA ASN A 189 -11.64 6.58 -6.68
C ASN A 189 -10.34 7.40 -6.83
N ALA A 190 -9.82 7.54 -8.05
CA ALA A 190 -8.68 8.41 -8.32
C ALA A 190 -8.99 9.88 -8.00
N LEU A 191 -10.21 10.35 -8.25
CA LEU A 191 -10.63 11.71 -7.90
C LEU A 191 -10.73 11.94 -6.39
N VAL A 192 -11.03 10.90 -5.61
CA VAL A 192 -10.96 10.94 -4.14
C VAL A 192 -9.51 11.11 -3.69
N LEU A 193 -8.57 10.36 -4.28
CA LEU A 193 -7.15 10.54 -3.97
C LEU A 193 -6.65 11.94 -4.33
N VAL A 194 -7.03 12.48 -5.50
CA VAL A 194 -6.66 13.86 -5.88
C VAL A 194 -7.16 14.86 -4.84
N GLU A 195 -8.40 14.72 -4.38
CA GLU A 195 -8.95 15.57 -3.32
C GLU A 195 -8.18 15.41 -2.01
N LEU A 196 -7.88 14.18 -1.58
CA LEU A 196 -7.05 13.93 -0.39
C LEU A 196 -5.70 14.64 -0.50
N LEU A 197 -4.98 14.49 -1.62
CA LEU A 197 -3.69 15.12 -1.82
C LEU A 197 -3.78 16.65 -1.75
N ASN A 198 -4.87 17.25 -2.26
CA ASN A 198 -5.09 18.68 -2.13
C ASN A 198 -5.34 19.12 -0.68
N ARG A 199 -6.07 18.31 0.11
CA ARG A 199 -6.26 18.56 1.55
C ARG A 199 -4.99 18.37 2.37
N LEU A 200 -4.11 17.44 1.98
CA LEU A 200 -2.86 17.19 2.68
C LEU A 200 -1.82 18.32 2.49
N LYS A 201 -1.77 18.96 1.32
CA LYS A 201 -0.81 20.06 1.03
C LYS A 201 -0.72 21.12 2.13
N PRO A 202 -1.82 21.75 2.61
CA PRO A 202 -1.75 22.74 3.69
C PRO A 202 -1.42 22.15 5.08
N MET A 203 -1.53 20.83 5.24
CA MET A 203 -1.19 20.13 6.48
C MET A 203 0.31 19.80 6.57
N LEU A 204 1.06 19.87 5.46
CA LEU A 204 2.51 19.62 5.46
C LEU A 204 3.27 20.68 6.25
N ALA A 205 4.34 20.25 6.93
CA ALA A 205 5.31 21.17 7.54
C ALA A 205 6.09 21.96 6.48
N ASP A 206 6.46 21.28 5.39
CA ASP A 206 7.04 21.86 4.18
C ASP A 206 6.08 21.65 3.00
N PRO A 207 5.42 22.70 2.49
CA PRO A 207 4.50 22.59 1.35
C PRO A 207 5.13 22.06 0.06
N THR A 208 6.47 22.09 -0.06
CA THR A 208 7.20 21.59 -1.23
C THR A 208 7.58 20.11 -1.11
N GLN A 209 7.38 19.50 0.06
CA GLN A 209 7.71 18.11 0.32
C GLN A 209 6.88 17.19 -0.60
N LYS A 210 7.56 16.21 -1.21
CA LYS A 210 6.89 15.16 -1.98
C LYS A 210 6.14 14.19 -1.06
N ILE A 211 4.95 13.79 -1.48
CA ILE A 211 4.16 12.73 -0.86
C ILE A 211 4.43 11.42 -1.61
N THR A 212 4.77 10.36 -0.89
CA THR A 212 4.84 9.00 -1.46
C THR A 212 3.45 8.37 -1.44
N VAL A 213 3.03 7.73 -2.53
CA VAL A 213 1.75 7.02 -2.60
C VAL A 213 2.01 5.53 -2.81
N LEU A 214 1.38 4.69 -1.99
CA LEU A 214 1.43 3.24 -2.06
C LEU A 214 0.01 2.72 -2.27
N GLY A 215 -0.19 1.91 -3.31
CA GLY A 215 -1.47 1.32 -3.65
C GLY A 215 -1.33 -0.17 -3.91
N PRO A 216 -1.69 -1.05 -2.96
CA PRO A 216 -1.78 -2.48 -3.21
C PRO A 216 -2.98 -2.80 -4.12
N SER A 217 -2.84 -3.85 -4.95
CA SER A 217 -3.92 -4.33 -5.83
C SER A 217 -4.53 -3.21 -6.71
N MET A 218 -5.85 -3.01 -6.67
CA MET A 218 -6.57 -1.93 -7.38
C MET A 218 -6.05 -0.53 -7.00
N GLY A 219 -5.59 -0.31 -5.77
CA GLY A 219 -5.00 0.96 -5.33
C GLY A 219 -3.82 1.40 -6.20
N GLY A 220 -3.07 0.45 -6.77
CA GLY A 220 -1.97 0.74 -7.69
C GLY A 220 -2.45 1.35 -9.01
N LEU A 221 -3.62 0.93 -9.50
CA LEU A 221 -4.22 1.51 -10.70
C LEU A 221 -4.83 2.88 -10.40
N ILE A 222 -5.52 3.01 -9.25
CA ILE A 222 -6.09 4.27 -8.76
C ILE A 222 -5.01 5.35 -8.64
N SER A 223 -3.91 5.04 -7.95
CA SER A 223 -2.78 5.97 -7.79
C SER A 223 -2.17 6.39 -9.13
N ARG A 224 -1.94 5.45 -10.05
CA ARG A 224 -1.43 5.77 -11.39
C ARG A 224 -2.39 6.65 -12.18
N TYR A 225 -3.68 6.36 -12.15
CA TYR A 225 -4.68 7.17 -12.84
C TYR A 225 -4.73 8.59 -12.28
N ALA A 226 -4.81 8.73 -10.95
CA ALA A 226 -4.80 10.01 -10.26
C ALA A 226 -3.58 10.85 -10.65
N LEU A 227 -2.38 10.26 -10.59
CA LEU A 227 -1.13 10.97 -10.82
C LEU A 227 -0.86 11.24 -12.30
N ALA A 228 -1.32 10.37 -13.21
CA ALA A 228 -1.24 10.60 -14.65
C ALA A 228 -2.10 11.81 -15.07
N GLY A 229 -3.32 11.93 -14.51
CA GLY A 229 -4.23 13.04 -14.77
C GLY A 229 -3.85 14.35 -14.06
N THR A 230 -3.23 14.27 -12.89
CA THR A 230 -2.82 15.44 -12.09
C THR A 230 -1.67 16.23 -12.74
N LEU A 231 -0.84 15.59 -13.58
CA LEU A 231 0.13 16.26 -14.44
C LEU A 231 -0.52 17.14 -15.53
N LEU A 232 -1.81 16.96 -15.82
CA LEU A 232 -2.56 17.79 -16.77
C LEU A 232 -3.43 18.87 -16.09
N SER A 233 -3.64 18.84 -14.78
CA SER A 233 -4.51 19.82 -14.07
C SER A 233 -3.80 20.73 -13.07
N LEU A 234 -2.53 20.51 -12.75
CA LEU A 234 -1.72 21.46 -11.95
C LEU A 234 -1.12 22.62 -12.79
N GLY A 235 -1.55 22.78 -14.05
CA GLY A 235 -0.95 23.69 -15.03
C GLY A 235 -1.81 24.87 -15.51
N SER A 236 -2.91 25.22 -14.85
CA SER A 236 -3.65 26.45 -15.18
C SER A 236 -3.98 27.25 -13.93
N PRO A 237 -3.24 28.34 -13.61
CA PRO A 237 -3.82 29.41 -12.84
C PRO A 237 -4.97 30.00 -13.68
N ALA A 238 -6.12 30.19 -13.05
CA ALA A 238 -7.22 30.91 -13.66
C ALA A 238 -6.73 32.30 -14.11
N SER A 239 -6.92 32.59 -15.40
CA SER A 239 -6.86 33.95 -15.97
C SER A 239 -8.17 34.68 -15.74
#